data_AF-A0A927MA73-F1
#
_entry.id   AF-A0A927MA73-F1
#
_cell.length_a   1.000
_cell.length_b   1.000
_cell.length_c   1.000
_cell.angle_alpha   90.00
_cell.angle_beta   90.00
_cell.angle_gamma   90.00
#
_symmetry.space_group_name_H-M   'P 1'
#
loop_
_entity.id
_entity.type
_entity.pdbx_description
1 polymer ?
#
loop_
_entity_poly.entity_id
_entity_poly.type
_entity_poly.pdbx_seq_one_letter_code
_entity_poly.pdbx_strand_id
1 'polypeptide(L)' 'MGTASGLSRTFRGLGLDRDAVNAAVTHPFHNGGTEGVNTKTKLIKRQIYGRAGFALLRHRILLG' A
#
# COMPACT_ATOMS: atom_id res chain seq x y z
N MET A 1 -15.94 -19.21 -15.80
CA MET A 1 -16.41 -17.84 -16.09
C MET A 1 -16.68 -17.13 -14.78
N GLY A 2 -15.80 -16.24 -14.32
CA GLY A 2 -15.92 -15.62 -12.99
C GLY A 2 -15.00 -14.41 -12.83
N THR A 3 -15.21 -13.36 -13.62
CA THR A 3 -14.40 -12.12 -13.56
C THR A 3 -15.24 -10.84 -13.44
N ALA A 4 -16.57 -10.90 -13.57
CA ALA A 4 -17.43 -9.71 -13.52
C ALA A 4 -17.77 -9.23 -12.08
N SER A 5 -17.77 -10.13 -11.09
CA SER A 5 -18.16 -9.80 -9.70
C SER A 5 -17.14 -8.92 -8.98
N GLY A 6 -15.84 -9.06 -9.30
CA GLY A 6 -14.77 -8.29 -8.66
C GLY A 6 -14.81 -6.80 -9.02
N LEU A 7 -15.08 -6.49 -10.30
CA LEU A 7 -15.16 -5.12 -10.79
C LEU A 7 -16.36 -4.36 -10.17
N SER A 8 -17.52 -5.02 -10.08
CA SER A 8 -18.73 -4.43 -9.48
C SER A 8 -18.51 -3.97 -8.03
N ARG A 9 -17.70 -4.70 -7.25
CA ARG A 9 -17.37 -4.32 -5.87
C ARG A 9 -16.48 -3.07 -5.82
N THR A 10 -15.47 -2.99 -6.68
CA THR A 10 -14.59 -1.82 -6.77
C THR A 10 -15.37 -0.55 -7.10
N PHE A 11 -16.26 -0.61 -8.11
CA PHE A 11 -17.09 0.54 -8.50
C PHE A 11 -18.10 0.95 -7.43
N ARG A 12 -18.65 0.00 -6.64
CA ARG A 12 -19.50 0.33 -5.48
C ARG A 12 -18.73 1.02 -4.35
N GLY A 13 -17.48 0.64 -4.12
CA GLY A 13 -16.62 1.28 -3.11
C GLY A 13 -16.30 2.74 -3.43
N LEU A 14 -16.12 3.08 -4.71
CA LEU A 14 -15.84 4.46 -5.14
C LEU A 14 -16.97 5.44 -4.81
N GLY A 15 -18.22 4.99 -4.79
CA GLY A 15 -19.35 5.81 -4.37
C GLY A 15 -19.35 6.12 -2.88
N LEU A 16 -18.83 5.22 -2.06
CA LEU A 16 -18.67 5.40 -0.61
C LEU A 16 -17.45 6.27 -0.29
N ASP A 17 -16.39 6.18 -1.08
CA ASP A 17 -15.14 6.94 -0.92
C ASP A 17 -15.10 8.25 -1.72
N ARG A 18 -16.27 8.82 -2.07
CA ARG A 18 -16.37 10.00 -2.95
C ARG A 18 -15.55 11.19 -2.44
N ASP A 19 -15.51 11.43 -1.14
CA ASP A 19 -14.73 12.52 -0.54
C ASP A 19 -13.23 12.28 -0.67
N ALA A 20 -12.78 11.03 -0.52
CA ALA A 20 -11.39 10.65 -0.72
C ALA A 20 -10.97 10.79 -2.20
N VAL A 21 -11.85 10.43 -3.14
CA VAL A 21 -11.60 10.61 -4.58
C VAL A 21 -11.52 12.10 -4.94
N ASN A 22 -12.44 12.91 -4.43
CA ASN A 22 -12.41 14.36 -4.62
C ASN A 22 -11.11 14.96 -4.06
N ALA A 23 -10.71 14.58 -2.84
CA ALA A 23 -9.47 15.05 -2.22
C ALA A 23 -8.23 14.62 -3.02
N ALA A 24 -8.21 13.39 -3.54
CA ALA A 24 -7.10 12.85 -4.35
C ALA A 24 -6.88 13.60 -5.66
N VAL A 25 -7.92 14.19 -6.26
CA VAL A 25 -7.82 14.97 -7.51
C VAL A 25 -7.71 16.48 -7.25
N THR A 26 -8.18 16.96 -6.09
CA THR A 26 -8.15 18.39 -5.71
C THR A 26 -6.80 18.79 -5.12
N HIS A 27 -6.16 17.91 -4.34
CA HIS A 27 -4.90 18.20 -3.70
C HIS A 27 -3.69 17.71 -4.51
N PRO A 28 -2.57 18.43 -4.50
CA PRO A 28 -1.33 17.99 -5.15
C PRO A 28 -0.60 16.88 -4.36
N PHE A 29 -1.18 16.39 -3.27
CA PHE A 29 -0.55 15.38 -2.41
C PHE A 29 -0.66 13.99 -3.06
N HIS A 30 0.49 13.37 -3.28
CA HIS A 30 0.58 12.01 -3.79
C HIS A 30 1.03 11.04 -2.69
N ASN A 31 0.47 9.83 -2.68
CA ASN A 31 0.89 8.79 -1.73
C ASN A 31 2.16 8.03 -2.17
N GLY A 32 2.78 8.41 -3.29
CA GLY A 32 3.89 7.67 -3.90
C GLY A 32 5.11 7.46 -2.98
N GLY A 33 5.44 8.46 -2.14
CA GLY A 33 6.53 8.32 -1.16
C GLY A 33 6.22 7.26 -0.10
N THR A 34 5.03 7.30 0.49
CA THR A 34 4.56 6.33 1.48
C THR A 34 4.46 4.92 0.88
N GLU A 35 3.97 4.81 -0.36
CA GLU A 35 3.88 3.55 -1.08
C GLU A 35 5.25 2.95 -1.39
N GLY A 36 6.23 3.79 -1.72
CA GLY A 36 7.62 3.39 -1.90
C GLY A 36 8.23 2.82 -0.62
N VAL A 37 8.06 3.51 0.52
CA VAL A 37 8.52 3.02 1.84
C VAL A 37 7.84 1.72 2.23
N ASN A 38 6.54 1.60 1.99
CA ASN A 38 5.78 0.37 2.23
C ASN A 38 6.29 -0.78 1.35
N THR A 39 6.63 -0.51 0.09
CA THR A 39 7.18 -1.51 -0.84
C THR A 39 8.58 -1.95 -0.40
N LYS A 40 9.49 -1.02 -0.06
CA LYS A 40 10.81 -1.33 0.49
C LYS A 40 10.69 -2.20 1.75
N THR A 41 9.80 -1.83 2.66
CA THR A 41 9.54 -2.59 3.90
C THR A 41 9.03 -4.01 3.63
N LYS A 42 8.07 -4.16 2.70
CA LYS A 42 7.55 -5.48 2.28
C LYS A 42 8.64 -6.33 1.63
N LEU A 43 9.49 -5.73 0.79
CA LEU A 43 10.60 -6.43 0.15
C LEU A 43 11.63 -6.91 1.17
N ILE A 44 12.05 -6.05 2.10
CA ILE A 44 12.98 -6.42 3.17
C ILE A 44 12.37 -7.53 4.02
N LYS A 45 11.10 -7.44 4.42
CA LYS A 45 10.42 -8.50 5.17
C LYS A 45 10.36 -9.82 4.40
N ARG A 46 10.10 -9.79 3.09
CA ARG A 46 10.10 -10.99 2.22
C ARG A 46 11.48 -11.59 2.04
N GLN A 47 12.54 -10.79 1.92
CA GLN A 47 13.90 -11.33 1.84
C GLN A 47 14.30 -12.11 3.10
N ILE A 48 13.60 -11.88 4.22
CA ILE A 48 13.96 -12.41 5.52
C ILE A 48 12.83 -13.27 6.11
N TYR A 49 11.99 -13.93 5.29
CA TYR A 49 10.88 -14.83 5.68
C TYR A 49 11.17 -15.64 6.97
N GLY A 50 10.80 -15.11 8.13
CA GLY A 50 11.01 -15.75 9.44
C GLY A 50 12.43 -15.71 10.03
N ARG A 51 13.43 -15.16 9.33
CA ARG A 51 14.83 -15.09 9.79
C ARG A 51 15.19 -13.80 10.56
N ALA A 52 14.27 -12.83 10.62
CA ALA A 52 14.47 -11.54 11.30
C ALA A 52 13.28 -11.19 12.18
N GLY A 53 13.54 -10.91 13.46
CA GLY A 53 12.60 -10.23 14.35
C GLY A 53 12.48 -8.74 14.04
N PHE A 54 11.62 -8.03 14.78
CA PHE A 54 11.35 -6.60 14.59
C PHE A 54 12.61 -5.73 14.65
N ALA A 55 13.54 -6.04 15.56
CA ALA A 55 14.80 -5.31 15.70
C ALA A 55 15.66 -5.36 14.41
N LEU A 56 15.76 -6.52 13.78
CA LEU A 56 16.55 -6.70 12.56
C LEU A 56 15.86 -6.07 11.33
N LEU A 57 14.52 -6.11 11.29
CA LEU A 57 13.75 -5.41 10.26
C LEU A 57 13.93 -3.88 10.37
N ARG A 58 13.83 -3.33 11.59
CA ARG A 58 14.04 -1.89 11.86
C ARG A 58 15.45 -1.44 11.46
N HIS A 59 16.47 -2.22 11.82
CA HIS A 59 17.86 -1.92 11.46
C HIS A 59 18.04 -1.84 9.94
N ARG A 60 17.45 -2.77 9.15
CA ARG A 60 17.56 -2.73 7.68
C ARG A 60 16.76 -1.62 7.01
N ILE A 61 15.68 -1.14 7.63
CA ILE A 61 14.86 -0.06 7.07
C ILE A 61 15.51 1.31 7.34
N LEU A 62 16.10 1.50 8.54
CA LEU A 62 16.65 2.78 8.99
C LEU A 62 18.15 2.96 8.67
N LEU A 63 18.91 1.87 8.65
CA LEU A 63 20.37 1.91 8.44
C LEU A 63 20.81 1.27 7.11
N GLY A 64 19.86 0.89 6.25
CA GLY A 64 20.10 0.25 4.96
C GLY A 64 19.40 0.92 3.78
#